data_AF-L8JWX8-F1
#
_entry.id   AF-L8JWX8-F1
#
_cell.length_a   1.000
_cell.length_b   1.000
_cell.length_c   1.000
_cell.angle_alpha   90.00
_cell.angle_beta   90.00
_cell.angle_gamma   90.00
#
_symmetry.space_group_name_H-M   'P 1'
#
loop_
_entity.id
_entity.type
_entity.pdbx_description
1 polymer ?
#
loop_
_entity_poly.entity_id
_entity_poly.type
_entity_poly.pdbx_seq_one_letter_code
_entity_poly.pdbx_strand_id
1 'polypeptide(L)'
;MIALAKADGHLHTDEEKMLYKLGAKYGLKDRQIASLISSEKKNELQIPDTHDQKMNQLYDLVIMVYADGVVEESEVEFCEDLMEQFGFRKDIVRWMIDMFDKGNPPTPEAWEELKYEGKKYIK
;
A
#
# COMPACT_ATOMS: atom_id res chain seq x y z
N MET A 1 -6.93 10.31 -25.41
CA MET A 1 -6.97 9.37 -24.27
C MET A 1 -7.38 10.18 -23.05
N ILE A 2 -8.67 10.50 -22.97
CA ILE A 2 -9.28 11.38 -21.97
C ILE A 2 -10.43 10.60 -21.35
N ALA A 3 -10.36 10.42 -20.03
CA ALA A 3 -11.42 10.19 -19.04
C ALA A 3 -10.69 9.54 -17.84
N LEU A 4 -10.44 10.19 -16.70
CA LEU A 4 -11.45 10.88 -15.91
C LEU A 4 -12.76 10.08 -15.86
N ALA A 5 -12.67 8.78 -15.60
CA ALA A 5 -13.59 8.13 -14.68
C ALA A 5 -13.02 8.45 -13.28
N LYS A 6 -13.50 9.53 -12.66
CA LYS A 6 -14.45 9.43 -11.55
C LYS A 6 -13.85 8.52 -10.47
N ALA A 7 -13.25 9.05 -9.41
CA ALA A 7 -13.97 9.87 -8.41
C ALA A 7 -15.37 9.30 -8.13
N ASP A 8 -15.44 8.00 -7.94
CA ASP A 8 -16.49 7.38 -7.13
C ASP A 8 -15.73 6.78 -5.94
N GLY A 9 -16.09 7.14 -4.71
CA GLY A 9 -15.47 6.63 -3.48
C GLY A 9 -15.82 5.16 -3.21
N HIS A 10 -15.89 4.37 -4.27
CA HIS A 10 -16.21 2.96 -4.26
C HIS A 10 -15.10 2.26 -5.00
N LEU A 11 -14.44 1.33 -4.32
CA LEU A 11 -13.58 0.34 -4.95
C LEU A 11 -14.32 -0.25 -6.16
N HIS A 12 -13.90 0.10 -7.37
CA HIS A 12 -14.52 -0.44 -8.56
C HIS A 12 -14.19 -1.94 -8.61
N THR A 13 -15.11 -2.75 -9.14
CA THR A 13 -14.95 -4.21 -9.25
C THR A 13 -13.65 -4.61 -9.98
N ASP A 14 -13.06 -3.71 -10.76
CA ASP A 14 -11.80 -3.94 -11.47
C ASP A 14 -10.56 -3.78 -10.58
N GLU A 15 -10.63 -2.92 -9.56
CA GLU A 15 -9.56 -2.70 -8.58
C GLU A 15 -9.55 -3.80 -7.52
N GLU A 16 -10.73 -4.23 -7.08
CA GLU A 16 -10.87 -5.42 -6.25
C GLU A 16 -10.31 -6.65 -6.97
N LYS A 17 -10.68 -6.84 -8.26
CA LYS A 17 -10.10 -7.89 -9.10
C LYS A 17 -8.59 -7.74 -9.26
N MET A 18 -8.07 -6.52 -9.33
CA MET A 18 -6.64 -6.27 -9.42
C MET A 18 -5.94 -6.70 -8.13
N LEU A 19 -6.46 -6.32 -6.96
CA LEU A 19 -5.93 -6.74 -5.66
C LEU A 19 -6.00 -8.26 -5.49
N TYR A 20 -7.11 -8.90 -5.87
CA TYR A 20 -7.21 -10.36 -5.87
C TYR A 20 -6.24 -11.03 -6.85
N LYS A 21 -6.06 -10.47 -8.05
CA LYS A 21 -5.09 -11.00 -9.03
C LYS A 21 -3.66 -10.85 -8.57
N LEU A 22 -3.30 -9.69 -8.03
CA LEU A 22 -1.98 -9.42 -7.47
C LEU A 22 -1.74 -10.31 -6.26
N GLY A 23 -2.68 -10.34 -5.30
CA GLY A 23 -2.55 -11.18 -4.12
C GLY A 23 -2.42 -12.67 -4.45
N ALA A 24 -3.21 -13.18 -5.41
CA ALA A 24 -3.07 -14.55 -5.89
C ALA A 24 -1.73 -14.81 -6.62
N LYS A 25 -1.22 -13.82 -7.37
CA LYS A 25 0.09 -13.88 -8.06
C LYS A 25 1.25 -13.96 -7.05
N TYR A 26 1.13 -13.26 -5.93
CA TYR A 26 2.14 -13.14 -4.90
C TYR A 26 1.92 -14.08 -3.69
N GLY A 27 0.96 -14.98 -3.78
CA GLY A 27 0.70 -15.97 -2.73
C GLY A 27 0.09 -15.40 -1.44
N LEU A 28 -0.44 -14.17 -1.45
CA LEU A 28 -1.18 -13.65 -0.30
C LEU A 28 -2.44 -14.46 -0.08
N LYS A 29 -2.75 -14.72 1.19
CA LYS A 29 -3.96 -15.43 1.57
C LYS A 29 -5.18 -14.56 1.30
N ASP A 30 -6.28 -15.18 0.90
CA ASP A 30 -7.57 -14.50 0.70
C ASP A 30 -8.00 -13.67 1.91
N ARG A 31 -7.64 -14.09 3.13
CA ARG A 31 -7.88 -13.31 4.36
C ARG A 31 -7.05 -12.03 4.42
N GLN A 32 -5.78 -12.05 3.97
CA GLN A 32 -4.93 -10.86 3.93
C GLN A 32 -5.48 -9.88 2.88
N ILE A 33 -5.86 -10.39 1.69
CA ILE A 33 -6.49 -9.57 0.63
C ILE A 33 -7.85 -9.03 1.10
N ALA A 34 -8.67 -9.85 1.74
CA ALA A 34 -9.95 -9.42 2.30
C ALA A 34 -9.76 -8.42 3.44
N SER A 35 -8.72 -8.56 4.27
CA SER A 35 -8.34 -7.55 5.26
C SER A 35 -7.87 -6.27 4.59
N LEU A 36 -7.17 -6.30 3.45
CA LEU A 36 -6.84 -5.09 2.68
C LEU A 36 -8.09 -4.41 2.13
N ILE A 37 -9.06 -5.21 1.66
CA ILE A 37 -10.34 -4.73 1.14
C ILE A 37 -11.25 -4.23 2.28
N SER A 38 -11.11 -4.79 3.50
CA SER A 38 -12.04 -4.60 4.62
C SER A 38 -11.48 -3.84 5.83
N SER A 39 -10.17 -3.60 5.92
CA SER A 39 -9.52 -2.83 7.02
C SER A 39 -9.95 -1.36 7.05
N GLU A 40 -10.70 -0.97 6.02
CA GLU A 40 -11.59 0.17 5.98
C GLU A 40 -12.71 0.06 7.00
N LYS A 41 -12.38 0.31 8.27
CA LYS A 41 -13.40 0.77 9.21
C LYS A 41 -13.97 2.09 8.72
N LYS A 42 -15.05 1.99 7.95
CA LYS A 42 -15.97 3.06 7.54
C LYS A 42 -15.31 4.15 6.69
N ASN A 43 -15.61 4.04 5.39
CA ASN A 43 -15.46 5.01 4.31
C ASN A 43 -14.21 4.79 3.45
N GLU A 44 -14.48 4.11 2.33
CA GLU A 44 -13.89 4.38 1.02
C GLU A 44 -12.41 4.08 0.90
N LEU A 45 -12.09 3.00 0.19
CA LEU A 45 -10.77 2.68 -0.37
C LEU A 45 -10.62 3.75 -1.43
N GLN A 46 -10.36 4.96 -0.97
CA GLN A 46 -10.09 6.10 -1.80
C GLN A 46 -8.79 5.69 -2.44
N ILE A 47 -8.86 5.38 -3.74
CA ILE A 47 -7.66 5.35 -4.58
C ILE A 47 -6.89 6.58 -4.15
N PRO A 48 -5.71 6.40 -3.55
CA PRO A 48 -5.10 7.50 -2.86
C PRO A 48 -4.74 8.57 -3.91
N ASP A 49 -5.53 9.64 -3.96
CA ASP A 49 -5.38 10.74 -4.92
C ASP A 49 -4.14 11.56 -4.56
N THR A 50 -3.90 11.68 -3.26
CA THR A 50 -2.78 12.44 -2.71
C THR A 50 -1.62 11.54 -2.31
N HIS A 51 -0.41 12.04 -2.48
CA HIS A 51 0.82 11.39 -2.02
C HIS A 51 0.71 10.89 -0.57
N ASP A 52 0.15 11.70 0.32
CA ASP A 52 0.02 11.37 1.74
C ASP A 52 -0.90 10.18 1.98
N GLN A 53 -2.00 10.07 1.24
CA GLN A 53 -2.87 8.90 1.29
C GLN A 53 -2.16 7.65 0.76
N LYS A 54 -1.36 7.78 -0.31
CA LYS A 54 -0.60 6.64 -0.87
C LYS A 54 0.43 6.12 0.14
N MET A 55 1.09 7.03 0.85
CA MET A 55 2.01 6.69 1.94
C MET A 55 1.29 6.01 3.09
N ASN A 56 0.13 6.51 3.51
CA ASN A 56 -0.67 5.87 4.57
C ASN A 56 -1.08 4.44 4.16
N GLN A 57 -1.47 4.24 2.91
CA GLN A 57 -1.80 2.91 2.40
C GLN A 57 -0.59 1.97 2.44
N LEU A 58 0.59 2.47 2.05
CA LEU A 58 1.85 1.70 2.16
C LEU A 58 2.16 1.35 3.62
N TYR A 59 1.95 2.29 4.55
CA TYR A 59 2.11 2.07 5.99
C TYR A 59 1.23 0.93 6.51
N ASP A 60 -0.05 0.96 6.16
CA ASP A 60 -1.00 -0.08 6.56
C ASP A 60 -0.63 -1.45 5.95
N LEU A 61 -0.17 -1.47 4.70
CA LEU A 61 0.34 -2.67 4.03
C LEU A 61 1.53 -3.27 4.77
N VAL A 62 2.55 -2.46 5.06
CA VAL A 62 3.76 -2.93 5.76
C VAL A 62 3.44 -3.33 7.18
N ILE A 63 2.58 -2.61 7.91
CA ILE A 63 2.13 -3.05 9.24
C ILE A 63 1.43 -4.39 9.18
N MET A 64 0.57 -4.62 8.18
CA MET A 64 -0.13 -5.89 8.03
C MET A 64 0.84 -7.04 7.79
N VAL A 65 1.82 -6.85 6.91
CA VAL A 65 2.86 -7.84 6.60
C VAL A 65 3.77 -8.08 7.81
N TYR A 66 4.11 -7.03 8.57
CA TYR A 66 4.85 -7.16 9.83
C TYR A 66 4.02 -7.80 10.96
N ALA A 67 2.69 -7.67 10.95
CA ALA A 67 1.81 -8.24 11.97
C ALA A 67 1.77 -9.77 11.94
N ASP A 68 1.95 -10.37 10.76
CA ASP A 68 2.10 -11.83 10.61
C ASP A 68 3.48 -12.34 11.11
N GLY A 69 4.39 -11.42 11.45
CA GLY A 69 5.66 -11.70 12.15
C GLY A 69 6.79 -12.25 11.28
N VAL A 70 6.50 -12.54 10.01
CA VAL A 70 7.46 -12.98 9.00
C VAL A 70 7.12 -12.25 7.71
N VAL A 71 8.02 -11.38 7.25
CA VAL A 71 7.91 -10.72 5.96
C VAL A 71 8.44 -11.66 4.89
N GLU A 72 7.57 -12.17 4.02
CA GLU A 72 7.98 -13.00 2.89
C GLU A 72 8.33 -12.14 1.66
N GLU A 73 9.29 -12.59 0.84
CA GLU A 73 9.72 -11.86 -0.36
C GLU A 73 8.53 -11.57 -1.31
N SER A 74 7.59 -12.51 -1.42
CA SER A 74 6.41 -12.34 -2.26
C SER A 74 5.45 -11.26 -1.75
N GLU A 75 5.38 -11.03 -0.45
CA GLU A 75 4.58 -9.93 0.15
C GLU A 75 5.24 -8.57 -0.11
N VAL A 76 6.57 -8.52 -0.11
CA VAL A 76 7.32 -7.32 -0.50
C VAL A 76 7.08 -7.02 -1.98
N GLU A 77 7.17 -8.02 -2.85
CA GLU A 77 6.90 -7.83 -4.28
C GLU A 77 5.45 -7.39 -4.56
N PHE A 78 4.48 -7.88 -3.79
CA PHE A 78 3.09 -7.40 -3.85
C PHE A 78 3.01 -5.91 -3.52
N CYS A 79 3.63 -5.47 -2.43
CA CYS A 79 3.66 -4.07 -2.06
C CYS A 79 4.37 -3.22 -3.14
N GLU A 80 5.45 -3.73 -3.72
CA GLU A 80 6.19 -3.05 -4.80
C GLU A 80 5.33 -2.86 -6.06
N ASP A 81 4.64 -3.91 -6.51
CA ASP A 81 3.74 -3.85 -7.66
C ASP A 81 2.54 -2.93 -7.39
N LEU A 82 2.00 -2.92 -6.16
CA LEU A 82 0.90 -2.04 -5.79
C LEU A 82 1.33 -0.56 -5.75
N MET A 83 2.49 -0.27 -5.16
CA MET A 83 3.05 1.09 -5.13
C MET A 83 3.44 1.58 -6.52
N GLU A 84 3.90 0.69 -7.40
CA GLU A 84 4.14 1.01 -8.80
C GLU A 84 2.85 1.46 -9.52
N GLN A 85 1.73 0.83 -9.22
CA GLN A 85 0.42 1.19 -9.78
C GLN A 85 -0.08 2.54 -9.25
N PHE A 86 0.29 2.88 -8.02
CA PHE A 86 0.08 4.22 -7.45
C PHE A 86 1.05 5.29 -8.00
N GLY A 87 2.00 4.91 -8.88
CA GLY A 87 2.94 5.83 -9.50
C GLY A 87 4.21 6.08 -8.69
N PHE A 88 4.58 5.16 -7.78
CA PHE A 88 5.86 5.20 -7.09
C PHE A 88 6.88 4.26 -7.72
N ARG A 89 8.14 4.47 -7.33
CA ARG A 89 9.23 3.53 -7.54
C ARG A 89 9.15 2.41 -6.50
N LYS A 90 9.42 1.18 -6.94
CA LYS A 90 9.44 -0.03 -6.09
C LYS A 90 10.36 0.11 -4.87
N ASP A 91 11.44 0.88 -5.01
CA ASP A 91 12.40 1.16 -3.94
C ASP A 91 11.76 1.72 -2.66
N ILE A 92 10.61 2.40 -2.75
CA ILE A 92 9.92 2.97 -1.58
C ILE A 92 9.51 1.90 -0.57
N VAL A 93 9.15 0.71 -1.05
CA VAL A 93 8.70 -0.40 -0.20
C VAL A 93 9.86 -0.94 0.62
N ARG A 94 10.98 -1.22 -0.05
CA ARG A 94 12.21 -1.69 0.62
C ARG A 94 12.73 -0.68 1.62
N TRP A 95 12.70 0.61 1.25
CA TRP A 95 13.07 1.68 2.15
C TRP A 95 12.18 1.72 3.40
N MET A 96 10.88 1.49 3.24
CA MET A 96 9.97 1.48 4.38
C MET A 96 10.14 0.23 5.24
N ILE A 97 10.32 -0.95 4.65
CA ILE A 97 10.61 -2.19 5.39
C ILE A 97 11.91 -2.03 6.20
N ASP A 98 12.98 -1.52 5.61
CA ASP A 98 14.25 -1.25 6.32
C ASP A 98 14.06 -0.29 7.52
N MET A 99 13.16 0.69 7.40
CA MET A 99 12.79 1.56 8.52
C MET A 99 12.08 0.81 9.65
N PHE A 100 11.17 -0.12 9.33
CA PHE A 100 10.47 -0.94 10.31
C PHE A 100 11.38 -1.98 10.96
N ASP A 101 12.28 -2.60 10.20
CA ASP A 101 13.25 -3.60 10.69
C ASP A 101 14.26 -2.99 11.68
N LYS A 102 14.58 -1.69 11.51
CA LYS A 102 15.38 -0.92 12.48
C LYS A 102 14.69 -0.70 13.84
N GLY A 103 13.48 -1.24 14.02
CA GLY A 103 12.89 -1.50 15.33
C GLY A 103 12.01 -0.39 15.89
N ASN A 104 11.70 0.66 15.12
CA ASN A 104 10.76 1.70 15.53
C ASN A 104 9.73 1.95 14.42
N PRO A 105 8.47 1.50 14.58
CA PRO A 105 7.40 2.07 13.77
C PRO A 105 7.42 3.59 13.96
N PRO A 106 7.34 4.36 12.86
CA PRO A 106 7.47 5.80 12.95
C PRO A 106 6.41 6.39 13.88
N THR A 107 6.84 7.26 14.79
CA THR A 107 5.90 8.10 15.55
C THR A 107 5.11 8.98 14.59
N PRO A 108 3.94 9.52 14.99
CA PRO A 108 3.19 10.44 14.12
C PRO A 108 4.04 11.61 13.60
N GLU A 109 5.00 12.09 14.40
CA GLU A 109 5.95 13.15 14.00
C GLU A 109 6.95 12.66 12.94
N ALA A 110 7.54 11.47 13.14
CA ALA A 110 8.43 10.87 12.15
C ALA A 110 7.70 10.49 10.86
N TRP A 111 6.41 10.15 10.95
CA TRP A 111 5.59 9.77 9.80
C TRP A 111 5.39 10.92 8.82
N GLU A 112 5.22 12.15 9.30
CA GLU A 112 5.13 13.33 8.43
C GLU A 112 6.46 13.61 7.69
N GLU A 113 7.60 13.39 8.35
CA GLU A 113 8.91 13.46 7.68
C GLU A 113 9.07 12.37 6.63
N LEU A 114 8.63 11.15 6.93
CA LEU A 114 8.68 10.03 5.99
C LEU A 114 7.77 10.24 4.78
N LYS A 115 6.59 10.84 4.96
CA LYS A 115 5.77 11.28 3.83
C LYS A 115 6.55 12.27 2.97
N TYR A 116 7.19 13.26 3.57
CA TYR A 116 7.97 14.23 2.81
C TYR A 116 9.12 13.56 2.02
N GLU A 117 9.87 12.66 2.66
CA GLU A 117 10.95 11.88 2.04
C GLU A 117 10.43 10.95 0.92
N GLY A 118 9.25 10.35 1.12
CA GLY A 118 8.56 9.51 0.15
C GLY A 118 8.30 10.21 -1.19
N LYS A 119 8.19 11.56 -1.21
CA LYS A 119 8.01 12.33 -2.46
C LYS A 119 9.16 12.13 -3.44
N LYS A 120 10.36 11.78 -2.95
CA LYS A 120 11.54 11.47 -3.78
C LYS A 120 11.36 10.20 -4.61
N TYR A 121 10.38 9.38 -4.27
CA TYR A 121 10.09 8.10 -4.94
C TYR A 121 8.87 8.15 -5.87
N ILE A 122 8.24 9.32 -6.04
CA ILE A 122 7.20 9.50 -7.05
C ILE A 122 7.85 9.44 -8.45
N LYS A 123 7.23 8.72 -9.38
CA LYS A 123 7.66 8.63 -10.79
C LYS A 123 7.31 9.89 -11.59
#